data_AF-A0A5T1RR89-F1
#
_entry.id   AF-A0A5T1RR89-F1
#
_cell.length_a   1.000
_cell.length_b   1.000
_cell.length_c   1.000
_cell.angle_alpha   90.00
_cell.angle_beta   90.00
_cell.angle_gamma   90.00
#
_symmetry.space_group_name_H-M   'P 1'
#
loop_
_entity.id
_entity.type
_entity.pdbx_description
1 polymer ?
#
loop_
_entity_poly.entity_id
_entity_poly.type
_entity_poly.pdbx_seq_one_letter_code
_entity_poly.pdbx_strand_id
1 'polypeptide(L)'
;FDVVAVHVFYHCFCHRRTNVEKYSAITMFTKEDVSNLSQALLDIGIKIDVDIQNAHQCYELLNQNITTLKSQGRLVQNYQAKLSSTFIPPNGDYQNFGIMPAIDHINALKDLVKRFPKFADLPKIYGGGGLMEDTYLYS
;
A
#
# COMPACT_ATOMS: atom_id res chain seq x y z
N PHE A 1 36.69 11.27 -1.98
CA PHE A 1 36.47 10.37 -3.12
C PHE A 1 35.46 11.01 -4.03
N ASP A 2 35.66 10.95 -5.35
CA ASP A 2 34.68 11.43 -6.31
C ASP A 2 33.65 10.32 -6.57
N VAL A 3 32.36 10.62 -6.40
CA VAL A 3 31.27 9.65 -6.53
C VAL A 3 30.23 10.21 -7.50
N VAL A 4 29.72 9.35 -8.37
CA VAL A 4 28.58 9.65 -9.24
C VAL A 4 27.37 8.90 -8.72
N ALA A 5 26.30 9.62 -8.40
CA ALA A 5 25.04 9.04 -7.95
C ALA A 5 23.99 9.12 -9.07
N VAL A 6 23.28 8.01 -9.30
CA VAL A 6 22.12 7.94 -10.20
C VAL A 6 20.91 7.60 -9.35
N HIS A 7 19.88 8.43 -9.43
CA HIS A 7 18.62 8.23 -8.72
C HIS A 7 17.47 8.29 -9.73
N VAL A 8 16.76 7.18 -9.90
CA VAL A 8 15.54 7.17 -10.72
C VAL A 8 14.35 7.47 -9.81
N PHE A 9 13.65 8.56 -10.11
CA PHE A 9 12.39 8.89 -9.45
C PHE A 9 11.27 8.02 -10.02
N TYR A 10 10.79 7.08 -9.21
CA TYR A 10 9.62 6.30 -9.54
C TYR A 10 8.42 6.74 -8.72
N HIS A 11 7.32 7.09 -9.39
CA HIS A 11 6.03 7.33 -8.77
C HIS A 11 5.09 6.19 -9.16
N CYS A 12 4.68 5.36 -8.19
CA CYS A 12 3.64 4.38 -8.46
C CYS A 12 2.27 5.07 -8.46
N PHE A 13 1.62 5.11 -9.62
CA PHE A 13 0.31 5.76 -9.78
C PHE A 13 -0.87 4.82 -9.55
N CYS A 14 -0.70 3.49 -9.67
CA CYS A 14 -1.82 2.58 -9.91
C CYS A 14 -2.37 1.83 -8.68
N HIS A 15 -1.80 2.02 -7.49
CA HIS A 15 -2.27 1.34 -6.25
C HIS A 15 -2.79 2.31 -5.19
N ARG A 16 -3.12 3.55 -5.57
CA ARG A 16 -3.70 4.53 -4.65
C ARG A 16 -5.17 4.77 -5.00
N ARG A 17 -6.00 4.92 -3.97
CA ARG A 17 -7.33 5.53 -4.15
C ARG A 17 -7.16 6.96 -4.64
N THR A 18 -7.80 7.28 -5.76
CA THR A 18 -7.81 8.61 -6.34
C THR A 18 -9.24 9.07 -6.59
N ASN A 19 -9.42 10.38 -6.79
CA ASN A 19 -10.68 10.98 -7.18
C ASN A 19 -11.05 10.70 -8.65
N VAL A 20 -10.11 10.20 -9.46
CA VAL A 20 -10.37 9.80 -10.85
C VAL A 20 -10.63 8.30 -10.91
N GLU A 21 -11.90 7.91 -11.03
CA GLU A 21 -12.36 6.51 -10.97
C GLU A 21 -11.56 5.55 -11.86
N LYS A 22 -11.29 5.95 -13.10
CA LYS A 22 -10.50 5.17 -14.07
C LYS A 22 -9.11 4.74 -13.56
N TYR A 23 -8.51 5.52 -12.66
CA TYR A 23 -7.17 5.28 -12.13
C TYR A 23 -7.18 4.88 -10.66
N SER A 24 -8.36 4.79 -10.04
CA SER A 24 -8.49 4.50 -8.61
C SER A 24 -8.37 3.02 -8.34
N ALA A 25 -7.46 2.63 -7.45
CA ALA A 25 -7.46 1.28 -6.91
C ALA A 25 -8.70 1.06 -6.04
N ILE A 26 -9.36 -0.08 -6.22
CA ILE A 26 -10.41 -0.53 -5.30
C ILE A 26 -9.79 -1.39 -4.19
N THR A 27 -10.52 -1.56 -3.10
CA THR A 27 -10.10 -2.45 -2.00
C THR A 27 -11.04 -3.63 -1.91
N MET A 28 -10.49 -4.82 -1.68
CA MET A 28 -11.25 -6.04 -1.51
C MET A 28 -10.79 -6.77 -0.25
N PHE A 29 -11.74 -7.34 0.49
CA PHE A 29 -11.44 -8.22 1.62
C PHE A 29 -11.08 -9.61 1.10
N THR A 30 -9.89 -10.09 1.46
CA THR A 30 -9.49 -11.48 1.28
C THR A 30 -10.01 -12.35 2.42
N LYS A 31 -9.82 -13.66 2.32
CA LYS A 31 -10.16 -14.59 3.42
C LYS A 31 -9.44 -14.26 4.72
N GLU A 32 -8.19 -13.82 4.65
CA GLU A 32 -7.39 -13.42 5.81
C GLU A 32 -7.96 -12.13 6.41
N ASP A 33 -8.29 -11.16 5.57
CA ASP A 33 -8.88 -9.89 6.01
C ASP A 33 -10.26 -10.07 6.68
N VAL A 34 -11.06 -11.05 6.22
CA VAL A 34 -12.36 -11.39 6.82
C VAL A 34 -12.20 -11.81 8.28
N SER A 35 -11.18 -12.61 8.60
CA SER A 35 -10.90 -13.02 9.99
C SER A 35 -10.51 -11.83 10.86
N ASN A 36 -9.70 -10.90 10.33
CA ASN A 36 -9.30 -9.69 11.03
C ASN A 36 -10.50 -8.76 11.28
N LEU A 37 -11.39 -8.63 10.30
CA LEU A 37 -12.62 -7.84 10.42
C LEU A 37 -13.57 -8.43 11.47
N SER A 38 -13.74 -9.76 11.46
CA SER A 38 -14.55 -10.46 12.46
C SER A 38 -14.01 -10.21 13.87
N GLN A 39 -12.69 -10.31 14.07
CA GLN A 39 -12.08 -10.02 15.36
C GLN A 39 -12.28 -8.56 15.79
N ALA A 40 -12.09 -7.60 14.88
CA ALA A 40 -12.27 -6.18 15.18
C ALA A 40 -13.72 -5.84 15.59
N LEU A 41 -14.71 -6.49 14.98
CA LEU A 41 -16.12 -6.36 15.37
C LEU A 41 -16.36 -6.95 16.77
N LEU A 42 -15.79 -8.12 17.07
CA LEU A 42 -15.91 -8.75 18.38
C LEU A 42 -15.29 -7.89 19.49
N ASP A 43 -14.15 -7.25 19.22
CA ASP A 43 -13.44 -6.39 20.18
C ASP A 43 -14.28 -5.19 20.63
N ILE A 44 -15.18 -4.70 19.77
CA ILE A 44 -16.14 -3.63 20.11
C ILE A 44 -17.52 -4.16 20.53
N GLY A 45 -17.67 -5.48 20.68
CA GLY A 45 -18.87 -6.13 21.20
C GLY A 45 -19.93 -6.49 20.15
N ILE A 46 -19.58 -6.48 18.86
CA ILE A 46 -20.49 -6.82 17.76
C ILE A 46 -20.27 -8.27 17.33
N LYS A 47 -21.33 -9.08 17.44
CA LYS A 47 -21.31 -10.50 17.04
C LYS A 47 -22.06 -10.68 15.73
N ILE A 48 -21.32 -10.69 14.63
CA ILE A 48 -21.83 -10.94 13.27
C ILE A 48 -20.94 -12.02 12.65
N ASP A 49 -21.55 -12.94 11.91
CA ASP A 49 -20.82 -13.91 11.10
C ASP A 49 -20.36 -13.21 9.81
N VAL A 50 -19.05 -13.04 9.66
CA VAL A 50 -18.45 -12.28 8.56
C VAL A 50 -17.98 -13.23 7.47
N ASP A 51 -18.38 -12.96 6.24
CA ASP A 51 -17.91 -13.65 5.05
C ASP A 51 -17.48 -12.64 3.97
N ILE A 52 -16.96 -13.13 2.85
CA ILE A 52 -16.47 -12.27 1.75
C ILE A 52 -17.60 -11.40 1.15
N GLN A 53 -18.83 -11.91 1.11
CA GLN A 53 -19.97 -11.23 0.49
C GLN A 53 -20.45 -10.07 1.37
N ASN A 54 -20.40 -10.23 2.68
CA ASN A 54 -20.87 -9.24 3.65
C ASN A 54 -19.74 -8.36 4.25
N ALA A 55 -18.46 -8.68 3.99
CA ALA A 55 -17.32 -8.01 4.60
C ALA A 55 -17.35 -6.49 4.44
N HIS A 56 -17.68 -5.97 3.25
CA HIS A 56 -17.76 -4.53 3.03
C HIS A 56 -18.85 -3.88 3.90
N GLN A 57 -20.01 -4.52 4.04
CA GLN A 57 -21.12 -4.00 4.86
C GLN A 57 -20.76 -4.04 6.35
N CYS A 58 -20.09 -5.11 6.78
CA CYS A 58 -19.57 -5.26 8.13
C CYS A 58 -18.53 -4.19 8.48
N TYR A 59 -17.66 -3.83 7.53
CA TYR A 59 -16.71 -2.73 7.68
C TYR A 59 -17.40 -1.37 7.85
N GLU A 60 -18.42 -1.06 7.06
CA GLU A 60 -19.19 0.19 7.21
C GLU A 60 -19.88 0.25 8.58
N LEU A 61 -20.44 -0.88 9.03
CA LEU A 61 -21.07 -1.00 10.34
C LEU A 61 -20.06 -0.81 11.48
N LEU A 62 -18.85 -1.34 11.34
CA LEU A 62 -17.75 -1.13 12.29
C LEU A 62 -17.40 0.37 12.40
N ASN A 63 -17.22 1.06 11.27
CA ASN A 63 -16.92 2.49 11.25
C ASN A 63 -18.02 3.35 11.90
N GLN A 64 -19.29 3.05 11.61
CA GLN A 64 -20.42 3.74 12.22
C GLN A 64 -20.47 3.52 13.74
N ASN A 65 -20.20 2.30 14.21
CA ASN A 65 -20.15 2.00 15.63
C ASN A 65 -18.98 2.69 16.33
N ILE A 66 -17.79 2.67 15.75
CA ILE A 66 -16.62 3.40 16.29
C ILE A 66 -16.95 4.88 16.41
N THR A 67 -17.52 5.49 15.37
CA THR A 67 -17.92 6.90 15.38
C THR A 67 -18.93 7.20 16.49
N THR A 68 -19.92 6.32 16.66
CA THR A 68 -20.95 6.45 17.71
C THR A 68 -20.37 6.28 19.11
N LEU A 69 -19.48 5.30 19.31
CA LEU A 69 -18.85 5.07 20.61
C LEU A 69 -17.91 6.23 20.99
N LYS A 70 -17.22 6.83 20.01
CA LYS A 70 -16.43 8.06 20.21
C LYS A 70 -17.32 9.24 20.60
N SER A 71 -18.45 9.46 19.93
CA SER A 71 -19.36 10.58 20.26
C SER A 71 -20.02 10.41 21.63
N GLN A 72 -20.27 9.17 22.07
CA GLN A 72 -20.78 8.83 23.40
C GLN A 72 -19.71 8.90 24.51
N GLY A 73 -18.44 9.15 24.17
CA GLY A 73 -17.33 9.12 25.13
C GLY A 73 -16.99 7.73 25.68
N ARG A 74 -17.50 6.66 25.03
CA ARG A 74 -17.25 5.26 25.40
C ARG A 74 -15.97 4.70 24.76
N LEU A 75 -15.41 5.42 23.81
CA LEU A 75 -14.17 5.12 23.11
C LEU A 75 -13.28 6.37 23.10
N VAL A 76 -11.98 6.19 23.24
CA VAL A 76 -11.03 7.30 23.12
C VAL A 76 -11.04 7.87 21.70
N GLN A 77 -10.91 9.19 21.55
CA GLN A 77 -11.04 9.85 20.24
C GLN A 77 -9.99 9.38 19.22
N ASN A 78 -8.80 9.01 19.71
CA ASN A 78 -7.69 8.49 18.91
C ASN A 78 -7.75 6.97 18.69
N TYR A 79 -8.80 6.27 19.13
CA TYR A 79 -8.96 4.85 18.82
C TYR A 79 -9.04 4.64 17.31
N GLN A 80 -8.38 3.59 16.83
CA GLN A 80 -8.35 3.20 15.43
C GLN A 80 -8.41 1.68 15.36
N ALA A 81 -9.36 1.14 14.58
CA ALA A 81 -9.39 -0.29 14.32
C ALA A 81 -8.29 -0.65 13.33
N LYS A 82 -7.51 -1.70 13.63
CA LYS A 82 -6.47 -2.20 12.75
C LYS A 82 -7.07 -3.27 11.84
N LEU A 83 -7.12 -2.96 10.55
CA LEU A 83 -7.66 -3.85 9.52
C LEU A 83 -6.71 -3.88 8.34
N SER A 84 -6.73 -5.00 7.63
CA SER A 84 -6.07 -5.17 6.34
C SER A 84 -7.12 -5.30 5.23
N SER A 85 -6.76 -4.89 4.03
CA SER A 85 -7.53 -5.13 2.81
C SER A 85 -6.57 -5.07 1.62
N THR A 86 -6.89 -5.82 0.57
CA THR A 86 -6.07 -5.88 -0.63
C THR A 86 -6.48 -4.80 -1.62
N PHE A 87 -5.52 -4.02 -2.12
CA PHE A 87 -5.73 -3.12 -3.25
C PHE A 87 -5.76 -3.90 -4.56
N ILE A 88 -6.78 -3.63 -5.37
CA ILE A 88 -6.91 -4.15 -6.73
C ILE A 88 -6.74 -2.99 -7.70
N PRO A 89 -5.71 -3.00 -8.56
CA PRO A 89 -5.50 -1.96 -9.55
C PRO A 89 -6.62 -1.98 -10.60
N PRO A 90 -7.03 -0.82 -11.14
CA PRO A 90 -8.18 -0.72 -12.03
C PRO A 90 -7.98 -1.42 -13.39
N ASN A 91 -6.74 -1.56 -13.86
CA ASN A 91 -6.43 -2.12 -15.18
C ASN A 91 -5.77 -3.51 -15.12
N GLY A 92 -5.84 -4.20 -13.98
CA GLY A 92 -5.10 -5.46 -13.79
C GLY A 92 -3.59 -5.27 -13.95
N ASP A 93 -3.09 -4.06 -13.65
CA ASP A 93 -1.71 -3.66 -13.86
C ASP A 93 -0.76 -4.62 -13.15
N TYR A 94 0.26 -5.09 -13.88
CA TYR A 94 1.29 -5.93 -13.31
C TYR A 94 2.04 -5.18 -12.21
N GLN A 95 2.23 -5.85 -11.07
CA GLN A 95 2.88 -5.32 -9.88
C GLN A 95 4.40 -5.13 -10.10
N ASN A 96 4.76 -4.12 -10.88
CA ASN A 96 6.12 -3.87 -11.39
C ASN A 96 6.98 -2.95 -10.51
N PHE A 97 6.66 -2.83 -9.22
CA PHE A 97 7.29 -1.92 -8.26
C PHE A 97 8.82 -2.01 -8.22
N GLY A 98 9.38 -3.20 -8.42
CA GLY A 98 10.83 -3.38 -8.51
C GLY A 98 11.37 -3.36 -9.95
N ILE A 99 10.57 -3.85 -10.91
CA ILE A 99 11.06 -4.16 -12.25
C ILE A 99 11.22 -2.89 -13.10
N MET A 100 10.22 -2.00 -13.15
CA MET A 100 10.36 -0.76 -13.93
C MET A 100 11.48 0.14 -13.39
N PRO A 101 11.55 0.42 -12.08
CA PRO A 101 12.67 1.21 -11.55
C PRO A 101 14.01 0.54 -11.79
N ALA A 102 14.13 -0.78 -11.62
CA ALA A 102 15.39 -1.48 -11.87
C ALA A 102 15.83 -1.36 -13.33
N ILE A 103 14.90 -1.52 -14.28
CA ILE A 103 15.19 -1.37 -15.72
C ILE A 103 15.65 0.06 -16.03
N ASP A 104 15.00 1.07 -15.45
CA ASP A 104 15.40 2.47 -15.65
C ASP A 104 16.79 2.75 -15.09
N HIS A 105 17.12 2.21 -13.90
CA HIS A 105 18.47 2.32 -13.34
C HIS A 105 19.50 1.66 -14.27
N ILE A 106 19.20 0.46 -14.79
CA ILE A 106 20.08 -0.24 -15.74
C ILE A 106 20.27 0.58 -17.02
N ASN A 107 19.20 1.14 -17.58
CA ASN A 107 19.27 1.92 -18.82
C ASN A 107 20.02 3.24 -18.62
N ALA A 108 19.80 3.94 -17.51
CA ALA A 108 20.54 5.15 -17.16
C ALA A 108 22.04 4.86 -17.00
N LEU A 109 22.39 3.78 -16.30
CA LEU A 109 23.79 3.36 -16.14
C LEU A 109 24.43 2.96 -17.47
N LYS A 110 23.70 2.26 -18.34
CA LYS A 110 24.18 1.90 -19.69
C LYS A 110 24.47 3.13 -20.54
N ASP A 111 23.58 4.12 -20.55
CA ASP A 111 23.80 5.37 -21.30
C ASP A 111 24.99 6.16 -20.72
N LEU A 112 25.12 6.20 -19.39
CA LEU A 112 26.22 6.86 -18.70
C LEU A 112 27.58 6.23 -19.06
N VAL A 113 27.69 4.89 -19.03
CA VAL A 113 28.92 4.18 -19.44
C VAL A 113 29.22 4.39 -20.93
N LYS A 114 28.19 4.44 -21.78
CA LYS A 114 28.36 4.68 -23.23
C LYS A 114 28.91 6.09 -23.51
N ARG A 115 28.37 7.12 -22.84
CA ARG A 115 28.79 8.52 -23.03
C ARG A 115 30.10 8.85 -22.32
N PHE A 116 30.39 8.16 -21.22
CA PHE A 116 31.57 8.38 -20.40
C PHE A 116 32.27 7.03 -20.13
N PRO A 117 33.10 6.54 -21.07
CA PRO A 117 33.74 5.23 -20.98
C PRO A 117 34.57 5.02 -19.71
N LYS A 118 35.13 6.10 -19.12
CA LYS A 118 35.83 6.10 -17.83
C LYS A 118 35.01 5.54 -16.66
N PHE A 119 33.68 5.49 -16.78
CA PHE A 119 32.78 4.92 -15.78
C PHE A 119 32.59 3.40 -15.94
N ALA A 120 33.04 2.80 -17.04
CA ALA A 120 32.95 1.36 -17.27
C ALA A 120 33.75 0.56 -16.23
N ASP A 121 34.90 1.07 -15.81
CA ASP A 121 35.82 0.37 -14.91
C ASP A 121 35.58 0.70 -13.42
N LEU A 122 34.67 1.63 -13.13
CA LEU A 122 34.35 1.99 -11.76
C LEU A 122 33.54 0.88 -11.06
N PRO A 123 33.77 0.65 -9.74
CA PRO A 123 32.90 -0.18 -8.91
C PRO A 123 31.46 0.37 -8.92
N LYS A 124 30.47 -0.51 -9.11
CA LYS A 124 29.04 -0.16 -9.04
C LYS A 124 28.46 -0.70 -7.75
N ILE A 125 27.73 0.14 -7.02
CA ILE A 125 27.01 -0.25 -5.81
C ILE A 125 25.53 -0.02 -6.09
N TYR A 126 24.74 -1.09 -5.99
CA TYR A 126 23.29 -1.04 -6.11
C TYR A 126 22.68 -1.05 -4.71
N GLY A 127 22.11 0.07 -4.29
CA GLY A 127 21.39 0.18 -3.03
C GLY A 127 19.89 0.11 -3.27
N GLY A 128 19.20 -0.83 -2.65
CA GLY A 128 17.74 -0.91 -2.61
C GLY A 128 17.26 -0.92 -1.17
N GLY A 129 16.38 0.01 -0.80
CA GLY A 129 15.72 0.06 0.49
C GLY A 129 14.21 0.11 0.29
N GLY A 130 13.52 -0.98 0.61
CA GLY A 130 12.06 -1.05 0.62
C GLY A 130 11.57 -1.19 2.06
N LEU A 131 11.16 -0.10 2.68
CA LEU A 131 10.23 -0.17 3.81
C LEU A 131 8.82 -0.20 3.21
N MET A 132 8.26 -1.40 3.07
CA MET A 132 6.82 -1.59 2.87
C MET A 132 6.26 -2.17 4.17
N GLU A 133 6.05 -1.32 5.16
CA GLU A 133 5.13 -1.59 6.26
C GLU A 133 3.88 -0.75 6.03
N ASP A 134 3.00 -1.23 5.16
CA ASP A 134 1.70 -0.61 4.91
C ASP A 134 0.70 -1.05 5.99
N THR A 135 0.93 -0.63 7.23
CA THR A 135 -0.08 -0.70 8.31
C THR A 135 -1.01 0.49 8.16
N TYR A 136 -2.17 0.31 7.54
CA TYR A 136 -3.15 1.38 7.44
C TYR A 136 -3.93 1.51 8.74
N LEU A 137 -3.86 2.72 9.30
CA LEU A 137 -4.58 3.17 10.49
C LEU A 137 -5.88 3.83 10.04
N TYR A 138 -7.02 3.19 10.31
CA TYR A 138 -8.34 3.79 10.04
C TYR A 138 -8.97 4.30 11.35
N SER A 139 -9.29 5.59 11.35
CA SER A 139 -9.90 6.36 12.45
C SER A 139 -11.41 6.40 12.43
#